data_AF-A0A372QLW1-F1
#
_entry.id   AF-A0A372QLW1-F1
#
_cell.length_a   1.000
_cell.length_b   1.000
_cell.length_c   1.000
_cell.angle_alpha   90.00
_cell.angle_beta   90.00
_cell.angle_gamma   90.00
#
_symmetry.space_group_name_H-M   'P 1'
#
loop_
_entity.id
_entity.type
_entity.pdbx_description
1 polymer ?
#
loop_
_entity_poly.entity_id
_entity_poly.type
_entity_poly.pdbx_seq_one_letter_code
_entity_poly.pdbx_strand_id
1 'polypeptide(L)'
;MDQISYSQTINLENNESVIMPIVFIPFDNNKDKCYYCKESYSVTPLFQQKYCRYCLFLYNKYTTNINLDIFISTKDTQCNRHRLRSLDFCTQNIQEWCDSCSEVLYFKQVITNCRFDGFNDIHGEQKFIESGKYYNIEFKLCENCYQISSGLIESTMTEKTIPIIYLPWWDANNQCIFCDQTLKFNSDHQKWCSNCIIIYIGCRYCLTTNIIFGITNQSQCKKCDRILNVIYKAIKEVFDNKQYATFNINAYNQLSHFMNIIDENSNQLEI
;
A
#
# COMPACT_ATOMS: atom_id res chain seq x y z
N MET A 1 -5.41 13.98 21.54
CA MET A 1 -6.46 13.30 20.78
C MET A 1 -5.82 12.75 19.51
N ASP A 2 -5.72 11.44 19.41
CA ASP A 2 -5.22 10.79 18.18
C ASP A 2 -6.22 11.05 17.04
N GLN A 3 -5.77 11.25 15.80
CA GLN A 3 -6.64 11.51 14.63
C GLN A 3 -7.76 10.46 14.48
N ILE A 4 -7.50 9.23 14.92
CA ILE A 4 -8.47 8.14 14.98
C ILE A 4 -9.66 8.51 15.89
N SER A 5 -9.40 9.15 17.03
CA SER A 5 -10.43 9.66 17.95
C SER A 5 -11.21 10.83 17.37
N TYR A 6 -10.59 11.67 16.53
CA TYR A 6 -11.28 12.78 15.86
C TYR A 6 -12.23 12.30 14.77
N SER A 7 -11.83 11.32 13.96
CA SER A 7 -12.71 10.67 12.97
C SER A 7 -13.87 9.90 13.62
N GLN A 8 -13.74 9.48 14.87
CA GLN A 8 -14.80 8.82 15.64
C GLN A 8 -15.89 9.79 16.08
N THR A 9 -15.55 11.00 16.52
CA THR A 9 -16.54 11.98 17.03
C THR A 9 -17.56 12.39 15.97
N ILE A 10 -17.13 12.50 14.71
CA ILE A 10 -17.99 12.93 13.58
C ILE A 10 -18.96 11.82 13.15
N ASN A 11 -18.62 10.54 13.35
CA ASN A 11 -19.34 9.43 12.73
C ASN A 11 -20.25 8.64 13.69
N LEU A 12 -20.05 8.77 15.01
CA LEU A 12 -20.95 8.18 16.03
C LEU A 12 -22.36 8.78 16.00
N GLU A 13 -22.54 9.96 15.40
CA GLU A 13 -23.86 10.60 15.29
C GLU A 13 -24.78 9.95 14.23
N ASN A 14 -24.24 9.12 13.31
CA ASN A 14 -24.97 8.76 12.07
C ASN A 14 -25.33 7.26 11.85
N ASN A 15 -25.02 6.33 12.76
CA ASN A 15 -25.45 4.91 12.68
C ASN A 15 -25.18 4.17 11.33
N GLU A 16 -24.20 4.58 10.53
CA GLU A 16 -23.76 3.86 9.32
C GLU A 16 -22.57 2.92 9.62
N SER A 17 -22.42 1.85 8.84
CA SER A 17 -21.27 0.93 8.95
C SER A 17 -19.96 1.69 8.72
N VAL A 18 -19.14 1.80 9.76
CA VAL A 18 -17.92 2.62 9.74
C VAL A 18 -16.81 1.89 8.96
N ILE A 19 -16.59 2.29 7.71
CA ILE A 19 -15.41 1.87 6.95
C ILE A 19 -14.23 2.72 7.40
N MET A 20 -13.43 2.18 8.32
CA MET A 20 -12.23 2.85 8.83
C MET A 20 -11.08 2.78 7.80
N PRO A 21 -10.28 3.86 7.66
CA PRO A 21 -9.05 3.80 6.88
C PRO A 21 -8.01 2.88 7.54
N ILE A 22 -7.23 2.19 6.72
CA ILE A 22 -6.12 1.32 7.11
C ILE A 22 -4.90 2.19 7.40
N VAL A 23 -4.79 2.59 8.67
CA VAL A 23 -3.78 3.53 9.16
C VAL A 23 -2.56 2.85 9.81
N PHE A 24 -2.62 1.53 10.01
CA PHE A 24 -1.55 0.78 10.65
C PHE A 24 -0.40 0.39 9.72
N ILE A 25 -0.54 0.57 8.40
CA ILE A 25 0.51 0.25 7.41
C ILE A 25 1.23 1.55 6.99
N PRO A 26 2.57 1.65 7.06
CA PRO A 26 3.30 2.82 6.59
C PRO A 26 3.25 2.94 5.07
N PHE A 27 3.36 4.17 4.56
CA PHE A 27 3.62 4.42 3.13
C PHE A 27 5.10 4.67 2.84
N ASP A 28 5.87 5.06 3.86
CA ASP A 28 7.33 5.13 3.82
C ASP A 28 7.90 4.00 4.67
N ASN A 29 8.38 2.94 4.03
CA ASN A 29 8.94 1.78 4.72
C ASN A 29 10.23 2.10 5.50
N ASN A 30 10.86 3.26 5.29
CA ASN A 30 12.05 3.66 6.06
C ASN A 30 11.70 4.27 7.41
N LYS A 31 10.44 4.60 7.68
CA LYS A 31 10.04 5.09 8.99
C LYS A 31 9.97 3.94 9.99
N ASP A 32 10.51 4.17 11.18
CA ASP A 32 10.45 3.20 12.27
C ASP A 32 9.29 3.47 13.22
N LYS A 33 8.71 4.67 13.18
CA LYS A 33 7.60 5.08 14.04
C LYS A 33 6.33 5.28 13.23
N CYS A 34 5.22 4.85 13.81
CA CYS A 34 3.89 5.00 13.28
C CYS A 34 3.57 6.47 13.02
N TYR A 35 3.05 6.77 11.83
CA TYR A 35 2.63 8.13 11.49
C TYR A 35 1.59 8.69 12.47
N TYR A 36 0.68 7.84 12.95
CA TYR A 36 -0.47 8.26 13.76
C TYR A 36 -0.20 8.24 15.26
N CYS A 37 0.17 7.09 15.83
CA CYS A 37 0.35 6.96 17.28
C CYS A 37 1.81 7.11 17.75
N LYS A 38 2.76 7.27 16.82
CA LYS A 38 4.21 7.43 17.09
C LYS A 38 4.91 6.24 17.76
N GLU A 39 4.18 5.17 18.07
CA GLU A 39 4.75 3.88 18.48
C GLU A 39 5.61 3.26 17.39
N SER A 40 6.58 2.45 17.78
CA SER A 40 7.42 1.73 16.82
C SER A 40 6.60 0.76 15.96
N TYR A 41 6.93 0.68 14.68
CA TYR A 41 6.39 -0.33 13.79
C TYR A 41 6.94 -1.71 14.18
N SER A 42 6.06 -2.72 14.12
CA SER A 42 6.46 -4.13 14.08
C SER A 42 6.77 -4.52 12.64
N VAL A 43 7.60 -5.54 12.48
CA VAL A 43 7.99 -6.10 11.18
C VAL A 43 7.42 -7.51 11.10
N THR A 44 6.77 -7.83 9.98
CA THR A 44 6.27 -9.18 9.74
C THR A 44 7.43 -10.16 9.51
N PRO A 45 7.34 -11.40 10.00
CA PRO A 45 8.33 -12.45 9.74
C PRO A 45 8.60 -12.65 8.25
N LEU A 46 7.55 -12.63 7.41
CA LEU A 46 7.69 -12.77 5.96
C LEU A 46 7.70 -11.40 5.29
N PHE A 47 8.56 -11.24 4.28
CA PHE A 47 8.67 -10.04 3.42
C PHE A 47 9.04 -8.73 4.13
N GLN A 48 9.34 -8.77 5.44
CA GLN A 48 9.77 -7.62 6.25
C GLN A 48 8.83 -6.40 6.15
N GLN A 49 7.53 -6.65 6.13
CA GLN A 49 6.54 -5.58 6.01
C GLN A 49 6.33 -4.92 7.36
N LYS A 50 6.35 -3.58 7.38
CA LYS A 50 6.09 -2.82 8.60
C LYS A 50 4.60 -2.65 8.84
N TYR A 51 4.17 -2.76 10.10
CA TYR A 51 2.81 -2.43 10.54
C TYR A 51 2.75 -2.07 12.02
N CYS A 52 1.79 -1.23 12.42
CA CYS A 52 1.64 -0.76 13.80
C CYS A 52 0.62 -1.62 14.54
N ARG A 53 1.07 -2.40 15.55
CA ARG A 53 0.21 -3.28 16.35
C ARG A 53 -0.89 -2.51 17.09
N TYR A 54 -0.58 -1.34 17.64
CA TYR A 54 -1.56 -0.53 18.36
C TYR A 54 -2.65 -0.01 17.43
N CYS A 55 -2.28 0.52 16.26
CA CYS A 55 -3.26 0.97 15.27
C CYS A 55 -4.07 -0.20 14.69
N LEU A 56 -3.48 -1.40 14.54
CA LEU A 56 -4.20 -2.60 14.14
C LEU A 56 -5.22 -3.04 15.20
N PHE A 57 -4.85 -2.98 16.48
CA PHE A 57 -5.77 -3.24 17.59
C PHE A 57 -6.97 -2.28 17.57
N LEU A 58 -6.71 -0.97 17.45
CA LEU A 58 -7.78 0.02 17.34
C LEU A 58 -8.64 -0.23 16.10
N TYR A 59 -8.01 -0.55 14.97
CA TYR A 59 -8.71 -0.85 13.73
C TYR A 59 -9.71 -1.99 13.94
N ASN A 60 -9.26 -3.17 14.41
CA ASN A 60 -10.13 -4.31 14.69
C ASN A 60 -11.25 -4.01 15.69
N LYS A 61 -10.97 -3.19 16.71
CA LYS A 61 -11.98 -2.83 17.71
C LYS A 61 -13.15 -2.04 17.14
N TYR A 62 -12.92 -1.21 16.12
CA TYR A 62 -13.90 -0.23 15.64
C TYR A 62 -14.43 -0.51 14.22
N THR A 63 -13.93 -1.55 13.55
CA THR A 63 -14.32 -1.89 12.19
C THR A 63 -15.07 -3.22 12.13
N THR A 64 -16.13 -3.26 11.33
CA THR A 64 -16.98 -4.46 11.19
C THR A 64 -16.87 -5.14 9.82
N ASN A 65 -16.18 -4.53 8.86
CA ASN A 65 -16.15 -5.02 7.48
C ASN A 65 -14.82 -4.75 6.81
N ILE A 66 -14.04 -5.80 6.50
CA ILE A 66 -12.79 -5.62 5.75
C ILE A 66 -12.36 -6.90 5.03
N ASN A 67 -12.24 -6.76 3.71
CA ASN A 67 -11.47 -7.66 2.86
C ASN A 67 -10.02 -7.18 2.81
N LEU A 68 -9.29 -7.35 3.92
CA LEU A 68 -7.83 -7.19 3.93
C LEU A 68 -7.20 -8.56 3.77
N ASP A 69 -6.36 -8.71 2.75
CA ASP A 69 -5.63 -9.95 2.53
C ASP A 69 -4.43 -10.01 3.50
N ILE A 70 -4.69 -10.45 4.72
CA ILE A 70 -3.69 -10.66 5.78
C ILE A 70 -3.50 -12.15 6.03
N PHE A 71 -2.32 -12.58 6.45
CA PHE A 71 -2.11 -13.93 6.95
C PHE A 71 -1.57 -13.87 8.37
N ILE A 72 -2.28 -14.52 9.30
CA ILE A 72 -2.01 -14.47 10.74
C ILE A 72 -1.77 -15.89 11.23
N SER A 73 -0.78 -16.07 12.10
CA SER A 73 -0.56 -17.33 12.81
C SER A 73 -0.73 -17.17 14.32
N THR A 74 -0.96 -18.29 14.99
CA THR A 74 -0.97 -18.36 16.45
C THR A 74 0.46 -18.47 16.96
N LYS A 75 0.91 -17.50 17.77
CA LYS A 75 2.21 -17.56 18.44
C LYS A 75 2.14 -18.12 19.85
N ASP A 76 1.00 -17.96 20.53
CA ASP A 76 0.77 -18.44 21.89
C ASP A 76 -0.60 -19.11 21.98
N THR A 77 -0.70 -20.27 22.65
CA THR A 77 -1.96 -20.97 22.85
C THR A 77 -2.71 -20.46 24.09
N GLN A 78 -2.01 -19.76 25.00
CA GLN A 78 -2.57 -19.20 26.22
C GLN A 78 -3.15 -17.81 25.93
N CYS A 79 -4.42 -17.78 25.52
CA CYS A 79 -5.15 -16.54 25.31
C CYS A 79 -6.53 -16.63 25.96
N ASN A 80 -6.90 -15.61 26.75
CA ASN A 80 -8.23 -15.52 27.35
C ASN A 80 -9.29 -14.92 26.42
N ARG A 81 -8.89 -14.31 25.28
CA ARG A 81 -9.81 -13.70 24.30
C ARG A 81 -10.28 -14.67 23.22
N HIS A 82 -9.55 -15.76 23.00
CA HIS A 82 -9.86 -16.75 21.98
C HIS A 82 -10.13 -18.11 22.62
N ARG A 83 -10.89 -18.96 21.92
CA ARG A 83 -10.90 -20.40 22.21
C ARG A 83 -9.48 -20.94 22.05
N LEU A 84 -9.17 -22.03 22.74
CA LEU A 84 -7.87 -22.70 22.63
C LEU A 84 -7.55 -22.97 21.15
N ARG A 85 -6.45 -22.41 20.66
CA ARG A 85 -5.94 -22.61 19.29
C ARG A 85 -4.71 -23.48 19.35
N SER A 86 -4.52 -24.34 18.35
CA SER A 86 -3.23 -25.00 18.14
C SER A 86 -2.20 -23.99 17.64
N LEU A 87 -0.91 -24.28 17.85
CA LEU A 87 0.17 -23.43 17.32
C LEU A 87 0.21 -23.42 15.79
N ASP A 88 -0.39 -24.41 15.13
CA ASP A 88 -0.47 -24.53 13.68
C ASP A 88 -1.65 -23.75 13.08
N PHE A 89 -2.51 -23.18 13.93
CA PHE A 89 -3.65 -22.41 13.48
C PHE A 89 -3.19 -21.14 12.75
N CYS A 90 -3.60 -21.03 11.48
CA CYS A 90 -3.43 -19.85 10.65
C CYS A 90 -4.78 -19.39 10.10
N THR A 91 -4.91 -18.10 9.85
CA THR A 91 -6.16 -17.49 9.39
C THR A 91 -5.88 -16.30 8.50
N GLN A 92 -6.81 -16.04 7.58
CA GLN A 92 -6.85 -14.83 6.76
C GLN A 92 -7.82 -13.79 7.30
N ASN A 93 -8.56 -14.13 8.36
CA ASN A 93 -9.51 -13.22 8.96
C ASN A 93 -8.82 -12.27 9.94
N ILE A 94 -8.75 -10.98 9.58
CA ILE A 94 -8.13 -9.95 10.42
C ILE A 94 -8.79 -9.84 11.82
N GLN A 95 -10.08 -10.15 11.93
CA GLN A 95 -10.83 -10.09 13.19
C GLN A 95 -10.37 -11.17 14.20
N GLU A 96 -9.69 -12.20 13.73
CA GLU A 96 -9.10 -13.23 14.58
C GLU A 96 -7.71 -12.86 15.12
N TRP A 97 -7.18 -11.70 14.75
CA TRP A 97 -5.93 -11.18 15.28
C TRP A 97 -6.10 -10.74 16.74
N CYS A 98 -5.15 -11.13 17.58
CA CYS A 98 -5.05 -10.69 18.97
C CYS A 98 -3.62 -10.27 19.31
N ASP A 99 -3.50 -9.16 20.04
CA ASP A 99 -2.20 -8.60 20.42
C ASP A 99 -1.33 -9.58 21.23
N SER A 100 -1.95 -10.48 22.01
CA SER A 100 -1.25 -11.36 22.95
C SER A 100 -0.81 -12.67 22.30
N CYS A 101 -1.65 -13.24 21.43
CA CYS A 101 -1.46 -14.60 20.94
C CYS A 101 -1.31 -14.73 19.42
N SER A 102 -1.43 -13.64 18.67
CA SER A 102 -1.29 -13.65 17.22
C SER A 102 -0.02 -12.96 16.73
N GLU A 103 0.51 -13.49 15.64
CA GLU A 103 1.60 -12.88 14.87
C GLU A 103 1.14 -12.70 13.42
N VAL A 104 1.33 -11.50 12.87
CA VAL A 104 1.01 -11.23 11.47
C VAL A 104 2.18 -11.71 10.64
N LEU A 105 1.97 -12.71 9.80
CA LEU A 105 3.02 -13.28 8.97
C LEU A 105 3.31 -12.43 7.74
N TYR A 106 2.26 -11.92 7.08
CA TYR A 106 2.37 -10.96 5.99
C TYR A 106 1.01 -10.34 5.63
N PHE A 107 1.07 -9.27 4.85
CA PHE A 107 -0.04 -8.65 4.13
C PHE A 107 0.15 -8.89 2.63
N LYS A 108 -0.79 -9.54 1.97
CA LYS A 108 -0.67 -9.82 0.53
C LYS A 108 -0.74 -8.55 -0.33
N GLN A 109 -1.53 -7.56 0.10
CA GLN A 109 -1.72 -6.29 -0.61
C GLN A 109 -0.65 -5.23 -0.36
N VAL A 110 0.43 -5.55 0.37
CA VAL A 110 1.52 -4.61 0.65
C VAL A 110 2.79 -5.12 0.00
N ILE A 111 3.42 -4.32 -0.85
CA ILE A 111 4.68 -4.70 -1.47
C ILE A 111 5.79 -3.79 -0.93
N THR A 112 6.80 -4.41 -0.34
CA THR A 112 7.95 -3.75 0.30
C THR A 112 9.23 -4.17 -0.39
N ASN A 113 10.02 -3.20 -0.87
CA ASN A 113 11.42 -3.31 -1.33
C ASN A 113 11.79 -4.39 -2.37
N CYS A 114 10.88 -5.27 -2.78
CA CYS A 114 11.08 -6.09 -3.97
C CYS A 114 10.89 -5.16 -5.18
N ARG A 115 12.00 -4.83 -5.85
CA ARG A 115 11.94 -4.23 -7.18
C ARG A 115 11.16 -5.18 -8.10
N PHE A 116 10.53 -4.62 -9.13
CA PHE A 116 9.65 -5.35 -10.05
C PHE A 116 10.37 -6.47 -10.82
N ASP A 117 11.70 -6.42 -10.86
CA ASP A 117 12.63 -7.40 -11.42
C ASP A 117 12.63 -8.76 -10.69
N GLY A 118 12.04 -8.87 -9.49
CA GLY A 118 11.94 -10.12 -8.74
C GLY A 118 10.56 -10.79 -8.71
N PHE A 119 9.55 -10.27 -9.43
CA PHE A 119 8.19 -10.83 -9.38
C PHE A 119 8.10 -12.26 -9.96
N ASN A 120 8.98 -12.59 -10.90
CA ASN A 120 8.97 -13.89 -11.58
C ASN A 120 9.64 -15.02 -10.76
N ASP A 121 10.40 -14.68 -9.72
CA ASP A 121 11.16 -15.66 -8.92
C ASP A 121 10.52 -16.02 -7.57
N ILE A 122 9.31 -15.53 -7.27
CA ILE A 122 8.56 -15.98 -6.09
C ILE A 122 7.70 -17.21 -6.42
N HIS A 123 8.19 -18.08 -7.31
CA HIS A 123 7.86 -19.50 -7.29
C HIS A 123 8.88 -20.23 -6.42
N GLY A 124 8.79 -19.99 -5.11
CA GLY A 124 9.63 -20.68 -4.13
C GLY A 124 8.80 -21.07 -2.93
N GLU A 125 8.80 -22.36 -2.58
CA GLU A 125 8.56 -22.77 -1.20
C GLU A 125 9.58 -22.04 -0.32
N GLN A 126 9.21 -20.87 0.20
CA GLN A 126 10.08 -20.15 1.13
C GLN A 126 9.94 -20.80 2.49
N LYS A 127 10.90 -21.68 2.80
CA LYS A 127 11.05 -22.29 4.11
C LYS A 127 11.54 -21.23 5.09
N PHE A 128 10.61 -20.55 5.74
CA PHE A 128 10.94 -19.66 6.85
C PHE A 128 11.03 -20.47 8.15
N ILE A 129 12.20 -20.44 8.77
CA ILE A 129 12.43 -20.93 10.13
C ILE A 129 12.60 -19.70 11.01
N GLU A 130 11.55 -19.33 11.73
CA GLU A 130 11.66 -18.36 12.83
C GLU A 130 10.96 -18.96 14.05
N SER A 131 11.61 -18.92 15.21
CA SER A 131 11.13 -19.51 16.48
C SER A 131 10.81 -21.03 16.45
N GLY A 132 11.50 -21.80 15.61
CA GLY A 132 11.38 -23.27 15.56
C GLY A 132 10.11 -23.81 14.89
N LYS A 133 9.32 -22.95 14.25
CA LYS A 133 8.11 -23.34 13.50
C LYS A 133 8.40 -23.43 12.01
N TYR A 134 7.85 -24.47 11.38
CA TYR A 134 7.89 -24.72 9.95
C TYR A 134 6.65 -24.13 9.29
N TYR A 135 6.84 -23.13 8.44
CA TYR A 135 5.76 -22.60 7.61
C TYR A 135 6.03 -23.00 6.15
N ASN A 136 5.33 -24.02 5.67
CA ASN A 136 5.22 -24.28 4.22
C ASN A 136 4.12 -23.37 3.68
N ILE A 137 4.42 -22.09 3.52
CA ILE A 137 3.50 -21.14 2.89
C ILE A 137 3.87 -21.06 1.42
N GLU A 138 3.04 -21.67 0.58
CA GLU A 138 3.11 -21.47 -0.86
C GLU A 138 2.62 -20.04 -1.16
N PHE A 139 3.55 -19.10 -1.26
CA PHE A 139 3.24 -17.74 -1.68
C PHE A 139 3.11 -17.71 -3.20
N LYS A 140 1.93 -18.09 -3.72
CA LYS A 140 1.63 -17.94 -5.13
C LYS A 140 1.09 -16.53 -5.37
N LEU A 141 1.90 -15.65 -5.96
CA LEU A 141 1.40 -14.43 -6.56
C LEU A 141 0.52 -14.86 -7.74
N CYS A 142 -0.80 -14.87 -7.53
CA CYS A 142 -1.76 -15.09 -8.60
C CYS A 142 -1.60 -13.96 -9.63
N GLU A 143 -1.13 -14.28 -10.83
CA GLU A 143 -0.92 -13.31 -11.93
C GLU A 143 -2.18 -12.46 -12.20
N ASN A 144 -3.36 -13.07 -12.13
CA ASN A 144 -4.65 -12.38 -12.27
C ASN A 144 -5.01 -11.45 -11.10
N CYS A 145 -4.39 -11.64 -9.93
CA CYS A 145 -4.70 -10.90 -8.70
C CYS A 145 -3.91 -9.60 -8.58
N TYR A 146 -2.88 -9.42 -9.42
CA TYR A 146 -2.01 -8.24 -9.44
C TYR A 146 -2.06 -7.50 -10.78
N GLN A 147 -3.17 -7.63 -11.52
CA GLN A 147 -3.35 -6.95 -12.81
C GLN A 147 -3.23 -5.43 -12.64
N ILE A 148 -2.11 -4.91 -13.12
CA ILE A 148 -1.88 -3.47 -13.26
C ILE A 148 -2.79 -2.99 -14.38
N SER A 149 -3.38 -1.82 -14.21
CA SER A 149 -4.14 -1.19 -15.28
C SER A 149 -3.72 0.26 -15.44
N SER A 150 -3.93 0.81 -16.62
CA SER A 150 -3.63 2.19 -16.92
C SER A 150 -4.83 2.89 -17.52
N GLY A 151 -4.71 4.21 -17.62
CA GLY A 151 -5.65 5.03 -18.34
C GLY A 151 -5.12 6.43 -18.53
N LEU A 152 -6.01 7.26 -19.04
CA LEU A 152 -5.82 8.69 -19.17
C LEU A 152 -6.88 9.38 -18.32
N ILE A 153 -6.47 10.39 -17.56
CA ILE A 153 -7.39 11.22 -16.78
C ILE A 153 -7.19 12.68 -17.14
N GLU A 154 -8.22 13.50 -17.00
CA GLU A 154 -8.09 14.94 -17.14
C GLU A 154 -7.50 15.54 -15.86
N SER A 155 -6.42 16.30 -16.01
CA SER A 155 -5.86 17.08 -14.92
C SER A 155 -6.79 18.24 -14.62
N THR A 156 -7.44 18.20 -13.47
CA THR A 156 -8.25 19.32 -12.94
C THR A 156 -7.48 20.61 -12.70
N MET A 157 -6.14 20.58 -12.76
CA MET A 157 -5.29 21.75 -12.62
C MET A 157 -4.90 22.39 -13.95
N THR A 158 -4.78 21.60 -15.01
CA THR A 158 -4.26 22.05 -16.30
C THR A 158 -5.21 21.83 -17.46
N GLU A 159 -6.33 21.14 -17.22
CA GLU A 159 -7.31 20.68 -18.23
C GLU A 159 -6.68 19.79 -19.32
N LYS A 160 -5.47 19.30 -19.07
CA LYS A 160 -4.75 18.41 -19.98
C LYS A 160 -4.96 16.96 -19.58
N THR A 161 -5.08 16.11 -20.58
CA THR A 161 -5.04 14.68 -20.42
C THR A 161 -3.66 14.24 -19.94
N ILE A 162 -3.62 13.57 -18.78
CA ILE A 162 -2.42 13.02 -18.18
C ILE A 162 -2.55 11.51 -18.00
N PRO A 163 -1.44 10.78 -18.16
CA PRO A 163 -1.36 9.38 -17.81
C PRO A 163 -1.56 9.04 -16.34
N ILE A 164 -2.15 7.86 -16.11
CA ILE A 164 -2.24 7.23 -14.79
C ILE A 164 -2.08 5.72 -14.89
N ILE A 165 -1.45 5.14 -13.87
CA ILE A 165 -1.37 3.71 -13.60
C ILE A 165 -2.04 3.43 -12.27
N TYR A 166 -2.78 2.35 -12.21
CA TYR A 166 -3.45 1.82 -11.03
C TYR A 166 -2.78 0.52 -10.61
N LEU A 167 -2.03 0.57 -9.51
CA LEU A 167 -1.48 -0.61 -8.87
C LEU A 167 -2.54 -1.24 -7.94
N PRO A 168 -2.80 -2.55 -8.05
CA PRO A 168 -3.74 -3.24 -7.15
C PRO A 168 -3.21 -3.46 -5.72
N TRP A 169 -2.03 -2.91 -5.39
CA TRP A 169 -1.40 -3.00 -4.07
C TRP A 169 -0.90 -1.65 -3.54
N TRP A 170 -0.53 -1.67 -2.27
CA TRP A 170 0.07 -0.55 -1.54
C TRP A 170 1.57 -0.54 -1.78
N ASP A 171 2.03 0.47 -2.52
CA ASP A 171 3.43 0.65 -2.84
C ASP A 171 4.12 1.44 -1.72
N ALA A 172 4.81 0.72 -0.82
CA ALA A 172 5.56 1.31 0.29
C ALA A 172 7.02 1.67 -0.08
N ASN A 173 7.40 1.50 -1.36
CA ASN A 173 8.77 1.79 -1.83
C ASN A 173 9.08 3.30 -1.75
N ASN A 174 10.31 3.66 -1.39
CA ASN A 174 10.73 5.06 -1.33
C ASN A 174 11.48 5.53 -2.60
N GLN A 175 11.69 4.66 -3.58
CA GLN A 175 12.39 4.99 -4.82
C GLN A 175 11.41 5.21 -5.97
N CYS A 176 11.71 6.18 -6.83
CA CYS A 176 10.96 6.43 -8.05
C CYS A 176 11.13 5.27 -9.04
N ILE A 177 10.03 4.73 -9.55
CA ILE A 177 10.05 3.62 -10.51
C ILE A 177 10.77 3.91 -11.82
N PHE A 178 10.97 5.20 -12.16
CA PHE A 178 11.56 5.61 -13.42
C PHE A 178 13.02 6.04 -13.32
N CYS A 179 13.43 6.64 -12.19
CA CYS A 179 14.77 7.22 -12.07
C CYS A 179 15.50 6.82 -10.79
N ASP A 180 14.94 5.88 -10.01
CA ASP A 180 15.47 5.33 -8.75
C ASP A 180 15.77 6.35 -7.64
N GLN A 181 15.52 7.63 -7.87
CA GLN A 181 15.73 8.69 -6.88
C GLN A 181 14.71 8.55 -5.74
N THR A 182 15.15 8.94 -4.55
CA THR A 182 14.30 8.97 -3.36
C THR A 182 13.11 9.90 -3.55
N LEU A 183 11.92 9.38 -3.28
CA LEU A 183 10.65 10.08 -3.35
C LEU A 183 10.49 11.03 -2.15
N LYS A 184 9.88 12.19 -2.40
CA LYS A 184 9.50 13.16 -1.37
C LYS A 184 8.10 12.83 -0.87
N PHE A 185 7.93 12.66 0.44
CA PHE A 185 6.65 12.35 1.05
C PHE A 185 5.92 13.64 1.45
N ASN A 186 4.68 13.81 0.99
CA ASN A 186 3.83 14.95 1.33
C ASN A 186 2.84 14.60 2.45
N SER A 187 2.51 13.31 2.61
CA SER A 187 1.67 12.78 3.67
C SER A 187 2.00 11.31 3.91
N ASP A 188 1.22 10.67 4.78
CA ASP A 188 1.28 9.24 5.03
C ASP A 188 0.69 8.39 3.89
N HIS A 189 0.19 8.97 2.81
CA HIS A 189 -0.39 8.25 1.67
C HIS A 189 -0.12 8.96 0.33
N GLN A 190 0.81 9.92 0.32
CA GLN A 190 1.22 10.62 -0.89
C GLN A 190 2.73 10.88 -0.88
N LYS A 191 3.37 10.53 -2.00
CA LYS A 191 4.79 10.77 -2.27
C LYS A 191 4.97 11.13 -3.74
N TRP A 192 6.09 11.77 -4.09
CA TRP A 192 6.32 12.19 -5.47
C TRP A 192 7.80 12.25 -5.82
N CYS A 193 8.09 12.10 -7.12
CA CYS A 193 9.42 12.29 -7.67
C CYS A 193 9.54 13.68 -8.28
N SER A 194 10.45 14.52 -7.77
CA SER A 194 10.66 15.86 -8.33
C SER A 194 11.39 15.88 -9.65
N ASN A 195 12.19 14.85 -9.95
CA ASN A 195 12.90 14.73 -11.22
C ASN A 195 11.97 14.31 -12.36
N CYS A 196 11.08 13.34 -12.10
CA CYS A 196 10.18 12.80 -13.12
C CYS A 196 8.80 13.46 -13.14
N ILE A 197 8.43 14.22 -12.09
CA ILE A 197 7.07 14.72 -11.85
C ILE A 197 6.05 13.59 -11.89
N ILE A 198 6.30 12.60 -11.03
CA ILE A 198 5.40 11.46 -10.85
C ILE A 198 4.85 11.54 -9.44
N ILE A 199 3.52 11.51 -9.33
CA ILE A 199 2.81 11.51 -8.04
C ILE A 199 2.34 10.09 -7.77
N TYR A 200 2.58 9.61 -6.56
CA TYR A 200 2.09 8.34 -6.05
C TYR A 200 1.11 8.66 -4.94
N ILE A 201 -0.13 8.22 -5.08
CA ILE A 201 -1.19 8.43 -4.08
C ILE A 201 -1.86 7.10 -3.73
N GLY A 202 -1.81 6.74 -2.45
CA GLY A 202 -2.36 5.51 -1.92
C GLY A 202 -3.80 5.67 -1.44
N CYS A 203 -4.64 4.67 -1.67
CA CYS A 203 -5.98 4.59 -1.09
C CYS A 203 -5.95 3.85 0.25
N ARG A 204 -6.17 4.60 1.34
CA ARG A 204 -6.21 4.07 2.71
C ARG A 204 -7.35 3.09 2.97
N TYR A 205 -8.34 2.97 2.10
CA TYR A 205 -9.51 2.12 2.32
C TYR A 205 -9.37 0.73 1.69
N CYS A 206 -8.52 0.58 0.68
CA CYS A 206 -8.40 -0.69 -0.05
C CYS A 206 -6.96 -1.05 -0.44
N LEU A 207 -5.98 -0.28 0.05
CA LEU A 207 -4.55 -0.49 -0.12
C LEU A 207 -4.11 -0.66 -1.58
N THR A 208 -4.54 0.28 -2.42
CA THR A 208 -4.09 0.41 -3.81
C THR A 208 -3.28 1.70 -3.97
N THR A 209 -2.52 1.80 -5.06
CA THR A 209 -1.72 3.00 -5.35
C THR A 209 -1.98 3.48 -6.77
N ASN A 210 -2.26 4.77 -6.92
CA ASN A 210 -2.31 5.43 -8.21
C ASN A 210 -0.96 6.12 -8.46
N ILE A 211 -0.35 5.85 -9.61
CA ILE A 211 0.86 6.51 -10.10
C ILE A 211 0.46 7.44 -11.25
N ILE A 212 0.69 8.73 -11.10
CA ILE A 212 0.19 9.78 -11.98
C ILE A 212 1.39 10.49 -12.60
N PHE A 213 1.45 10.55 -13.93
CA PHE A 213 2.55 11.21 -14.65
C PHE A 213 2.11 12.62 -15.02
N GLY A 214 2.53 13.59 -14.20
CA GLY A 214 2.07 14.97 -14.28
C GLY A 214 1.44 15.44 -12.98
N ILE A 215 0.67 16.53 -13.08
CA ILE A 215 0.14 17.26 -11.91
C ILE A 215 -1.39 17.30 -12.00
N THR A 216 -2.04 17.01 -10.88
CA THR A 216 -3.49 17.07 -10.71
C THR A 216 -3.79 17.40 -9.24
N ASN A 217 -4.98 17.94 -8.95
CA ASN A 217 -5.42 18.16 -7.58
C ASN A 217 -6.20 16.96 -7.00
N GLN A 218 -6.62 16.03 -7.85
CA GLN A 218 -7.41 14.87 -7.45
C GLN A 218 -7.15 13.67 -8.37
N SER A 219 -7.44 12.49 -7.83
CA SER A 219 -7.49 11.22 -8.55
C SER A 219 -8.65 10.40 -8.00
N GLN A 220 -9.00 9.29 -8.65
CA GLN A 220 -10.03 8.38 -8.16
C GLN A 220 -9.44 6.99 -7.98
N CYS A 221 -9.72 6.36 -6.85
CA CYS A 221 -9.28 5.00 -6.58
C CYS A 221 -10.10 4.02 -7.42
N LYS A 222 -9.46 3.29 -8.35
CA LYS A 222 -10.15 2.35 -9.25
C LYS A 222 -10.89 1.20 -8.54
N LYS A 223 -10.43 0.77 -7.36
CA LYS A 223 -11.03 -0.36 -6.62
C LYS A 223 -12.25 0.00 -5.77
N CYS A 224 -12.38 1.25 -5.33
CA CYS A 224 -13.44 1.66 -4.40
C CYS A 224 -14.09 3.01 -4.74
N ASP A 225 -13.79 3.56 -5.91
CA ASP A 225 -14.30 4.81 -6.48
C ASP A 225 -14.15 6.07 -5.63
N ARG A 226 -13.43 5.99 -4.51
CA ARG A 226 -13.18 7.14 -3.62
C ARG A 226 -12.29 8.15 -4.30
N ILE A 227 -12.67 9.43 -4.17
CA ILE A 227 -11.85 10.57 -4.58
C ILE A 227 -10.65 10.70 -3.63
N LEU A 228 -9.46 10.81 -4.21
CA LEU A 228 -8.19 10.99 -3.53
C LEU A 228 -7.68 12.39 -3.82
N ASN A 229 -7.59 13.23 -2.79
CA ASN A 229 -7.09 14.59 -2.92
C ASN A 229 -5.56 14.62 -2.93
N VAL A 230 -4.98 15.27 -3.92
CA VAL A 230 -3.54 15.40 -4.09
C VAL A 230 -3.06 16.71 -3.47
N ILE A 231 -2.18 16.63 -2.49
CA ILE A 231 -1.47 17.75 -1.88
C ILE A 231 -0.45 18.27 -2.89
N TYR A 232 -0.83 19.30 -3.65
CA TYR A 232 -0.01 19.89 -4.71
C TYR A 232 0.80 21.12 -4.26
N LYS A 233 0.57 21.66 -3.05
CA LYS A 233 1.23 22.89 -2.58
C LYS A 233 2.76 22.78 -2.61
N ALA A 234 3.31 21.63 -2.19
CA ALA A 234 4.74 21.34 -2.24
C ALA A 234 5.32 21.23 -3.67
N ILE A 235 4.46 21.05 -4.68
CA ILE A 235 4.86 20.92 -6.09
C ILE A 235 4.92 22.30 -6.76
N LYS A 236 3.97 23.20 -6.45
CA LYS A 236 3.93 24.57 -7.02
C LYS A 236 5.16 25.42 -6.69
N GLU A 237 5.78 25.21 -5.54
CA GLU A 237 7.02 25.92 -5.18
C GLU A 237 8.21 25.55 -6.06
N VAL A 238 8.12 24.45 -6.82
CA VAL A 238 9.24 23.88 -7.59
C VAL A 238 9.21 24.25 -9.08
N PHE A 239 8.06 24.63 -9.66
CA PHE A 239 7.91 24.78 -11.12
C PHE A 239 7.34 26.13 -11.57
N ASP A 240 7.93 26.73 -12.62
CA ASP A 240 7.37 27.87 -13.37
C ASP A 240 6.58 27.37 -14.60
N ASN A 241 5.61 28.17 -15.09
CA ASN A 241 4.66 27.85 -16.16
C ASN A 241 5.29 27.31 -17.45
N LYS A 242 6.51 27.73 -17.81
CA LYS A 242 7.23 27.18 -18.98
C LYS A 242 7.68 25.73 -18.79
N GLN A 243 8.00 25.34 -17.57
CA GLN A 243 8.47 23.98 -17.27
C GLN A 243 7.32 22.97 -17.42
N TYR A 244 6.10 23.34 -17.05
CA TYR A 244 4.90 22.50 -17.17
C TYR A 244 4.63 21.97 -18.60
N ALA A 245 4.91 22.75 -19.64
CA ALA A 245 4.65 22.34 -21.03
C ALA A 245 5.63 21.26 -21.51
N THR A 246 6.90 21.32 -21.12
CA THR A 246 7.94 20.35 -21.48
C THR A 246 7.72 18.99 -20.79
N PHE A 247 7.15 18.98 -19.59
CA PHE A 247 6.93 17.74 -18.84
C PHE A 247 5.84 16.83 -19.42
N ASN A 248 4.81 17.39 -20.07
CA ASN A 248 3.73 16.57 -20.65
C ASN A 248 4.19 15.69 -21.81
N ILE A 249 5.17 16.10 -22.61
CA ILE A 249 5.75 15.25 -23.67
C ILE A 249 6.53 14.09 -23.04
N ASN A 250 7.18 14.33 -21.90
CA ASN A 250 7.95 13.31 -21.19
C ASN A 250 7.05 12.25 -20.53
N ALA A 251 5.85 12.63 -20.08
CA ALA A 251 4.90 11.73 -19.43
C ALA A 251 4.46 10.55 -20.31
N TYR A 252 4.25 10.76 -21.61
CA TYR A 252 3.87 9.68 -22.55
C TYR A 252 5.04 8.72 -22.83
N ASN A 253 6.26 9.25 -22.95
CA ASN A 253 7.45 8.40 -23.09
C ASN A 253 7.70 7.57 -21.82
N GLN A 254 7.49 8.16 -20.65
CA GLN A 254 7.58 7.47 -19.36
C GLN A 254 6.55 6.34 -19.22
N LEU A 255 5.30 6.57 -19.66
CA LEU A 255 4.28 5.52 -19.73
C LEU A 255 4.70 4.37 -20.66
N SER A 256 5.10 4.69 -21.89
CA SER A 256 5.45 3.66 -22.87
C SER A 256 6.62 2.81 -22.36
N HIS A 257 7.61 3.44 -21.73
CA HIS A 257 8.72 2.74 -21.10
C HIS A 257 8.25 1.85 -19.94
N PHE A 258 7.34 2.35 -19.09
CA PHE A 258 6.80 1.56 -17.99
C PHE A 258 5.99 0.35 -18.47
N MET A 259 5.19 0.51 -19.53
CA MET A 259 4.44 -0.60 -20.12
C MET A 259 5.37 -1.63 -20.75
N ASN A 260 6.42 -1.19 -21.44
CA ASN A 260 7.44 -2.11 -21.96
C ASN A 260 8.09 -2.92 -20.83
N ILE A 261 8.40 -2.31 -19.67
CA ILE A 261 8.93 -3.05 -18.51
C ILE A 261 7.94 -4.11 -18.03
N ILE A 262 6.65 -3.79 -17.96
CA ILE A 262 5.63 -4.78 -17.56
C ILE A 262 5.50 -5.90 -18.58
N ASP A 263 5.42 -5.55 -19.87
CA ASP A 263 5.23 -6.51 -20.95
C ASP A 263 6.46 -7.42 -21.11
N GLU A 264 7.68 -6.89 -20.99
CA GLU A 264 8.93 -7.67 -20.99
C GLU A 264 8.99 -8.65 -19.80
N ASN A 265 8.58 -8.21 -18.61
CA ASN A 265 8.49 -9.10 -17.44
C ASN A 265 7.38 -10.15 -17.59
N SER A 266 6.32 -9.83 -18.33
CA SER A 266 5.21 -10.75 -18.62
C SER A 266 5.57 -11.78 -19.69
N ASN A 267 6.36 -11.39 -20.70
CA ASN A 267 6.78 -12.24 -21.82
C ASN A 267 7.94 -13.18 -21.45
N GLN A 268 8.67 -12.93 -20.36
CA GLN A 268 9.65 -13.88 -19.82
C GLN A 268 9.00 -15.12 -19.15
N LEU A 269 7.66 -15.23 -19.15
CA LEU A 269 6.88 -16.30 -18.52
C LEU A 269 6.39 -17.39 -19.50
N GLU A 270 6.70 -17.30 -20.80
CA GLU A 270 6.40 -18.35 -21.79
C GLU A 270 7.64 -19.21 -22.12
N ILE A 271 8.20 -19.94 -21.14
CA ILE A 271 9.10 -21.11 -21.39
C ILE A 271 8.80 -22.23 -20.39
#